data_AF-A0AAW0BK97-F1
#
_entry.id   AF-A0AAW0BK97-F1
#
_cell.length_a   1.000
_cell.length_b   1.000
_cell.length_c   1.000
_cell.angle_alpha   90.00
_cell.angle_beta   90.00
_cell.angle_gamma   90.00
#
_symmetry.space_group_name_H-M   'P 1'
#
loop_
_entity.id
_entity.type
_entity.pdbx_description
1 polymer ?
#
loop_
_entity_poly.entity_id
_entity_poly.type
_entity_poly.pdbx_seq_one_letter_code
_entity_poly.pdbx_strand_id
1 'polypeptide(L)'
;MRKLIFVWTLAHMTDNFSARHDAHAARQRLSELILTNFATSNPRRPPQDPTFTGLSASDGSTIPPAPLPFQSRSSAFSSISTSHTLLATLDAFALSANNQLAEVYGILTAILLLRDTPRPDNPSPVIYSDNSNAVRHLNNALNLPSYNWASNPARALYRWIMDIVHRRHHTAPLLIQHIPSHTSSTSPPARANDLADRIASSAHRSIPRPPPAPLPTFFMDDYTLFSKTHSYIESNPFLYISNILARRSAYEASFRPASTLLHTLHDLTPPPTYPYTRATSAYSAVVQLYARSSQLDTNFTKFRRFGDISPWCSFGCAELETTHHIFTECPRFAHFRTHAKDSLVSTTTSLVQRQPYHLTKDEQAAIVTASSQLFADTDIWPLKRTRYYLGSMPNISNIVHSLSTNQRAHTAIVQSWHVAAIRLAGRIWGEYRRVTSPSRMRPERSKTVHLPPFLSRITSQ
;
A
#
# COMPACT_ATOMS: atom_id res chain seq x y z
N MET A 1 -17.30 24.33 9.46
CA MET A 1 -16.05 24.27 10.25
C MET A 1 -16.40 23.98 11.70
N ARG A 2 -16.17 22.77 12.22
CA ARG A 2 -16.31 22.46 13.66
C ARG A 2 -14.91 22.44 14.27
N LYS A 3 -14.60 23.42 15.12
CA LYS A 3 -13.37 23.48 15.92
C LYS A 3 -13.46 22.42 17.01
N LEU A 4 -12.53 21.45 17.00
CA LEU A 4 -12.27 20.58 18.14
C LEU A 4 -11.32 21.34 19.08
N ILE A 5 -11.86 21.78 20.21
CA ILE A 5 -11.10 22.36 21.31
C ILE A 5 -10.60 21.19 22.17
N PHE A 6 -9.28 20.98 22.20
CA PHE A 6 -8.66 20.13 23.22
C PHE A 6 -8.28 21.03 24.40
N VAL A 7 -8.92 20.83 25.54
CA VAL A 7 -8.54 21.44 26.81
C VAL A 7 -7.46 20.55 27.44
N TRP A 8 -6.26 21.09 27.64
CA TRP A 8 -5.18 20.47 28.40
C TRP A 8 -5.13 21.12 29.78
N THR A 9 -5.20 20.32 30.84
CA THR A 9 -4.94 20.77 32.22
C THR A 9 -3.53 20.34 32.59
N LEU A 10 -2.64 21.33 32.72
CA LEU A 10 -1.24 21.17 33.10
C LEU A 10 -1.10 21.48 34.60
N ALA A 11 -1.22 20.47 35.46
CA ALA A 11 -0.83 20.56 36.87
C ALA A 11 -0.51 19.16 37.40
N HIS A 12 0.60 19.01 38.14
CA HIS A 12 1.16 17.79 38.77
C HIS A 12 2.20 16.98 37.97
N MET A 13 3.33 17.59 37.60
CA MET A 13 4.47 16.88 37.00
C MET A 13 5.72 16.71 37.88
N THR A 14 5.76 17.16 39.13
CA THR A 14 6.98 17.02 39.96
C THR A 14 6.98 15.78 40.87
N ASP A 15 5.84 15.32 41.38
CA ASP A 15 5.78 14.13 42.27
C ASP A 15 5.73 12.77 41.53
N ASN A 16 5.66 12.79 40.19
CA ASN A 16 5.40 11.58 39.39
C ASN A 16 6.65 10.92 38.79
N PHE A 17 7.86 11.49 38.94
CA PHE A 17 9.06 10.96 38.28
C PHE A 17 9.56 9.65 38.93
N SER A 18 9.63 9.59 40.27
CA SER A 18 10.06 8.37 40.98
C SER A 18 9.08 7.21 40.72
N ALA A 19 7.78 7.46 40.90
CA ALA A 19 6.74 6.46 40.68
C ALA A 19 6.69 5.93 39.23
N ARG A 20 6.96 6.80 38.24
CA ARG A 20 7.07 6.39 36.83
C ARG A 20 8.31 5.55 36.56
N HIS A 21 9.45 5.88 37.17
CA HIS A 21 10.68 5.11 37.04
C HIS A 21 10.53 3.71 37.65
N ASP A 22 9.94 3.63 38.84
CA ASP A 22 9.67 2.35 39.51
C ASP A 22 8.70 1.47 38.72
N ALA A 23 7.66 2.08 38.12
CA ALA A 23 6.73 1.37 37.25
C ALA A 23 7.38 0.88 35.94
N HIS A 24 8.31 1.65 35.36
CA HIS A 24 9.07 1.24 34.18
C HIS A 24 9.93 0.01 34.49
N ALA A 25 10.72 0.08 35.55
CA ALA A 25 11.59 -1.01 35.98
C ALA A 25 10.80 -2.28 36.34
N ALA A 26 9.64 -2.14 36.99
CA ALA A 26 8.77 -3.26 37.31
C ALA A 26 8.22 -3.97 36.05
N ARG A 27 7.70 -3.21 35.07
CA ARG A 27 7.19 -3.78 33.81
C ARG A 27 8.29 -4.47 33.02
N GLN A 28 9.48 -3.89 33.00
CA GLN A 28 10.64 -4.48 32.35
C GLN A 28 11.01 -5.82 33.01
N ARG A 29 11.19 -5.85 34.33
CA ARG A 29 11.54 -7.07 35.08
C ARG A 29 10.51 -8.18 34.88
N LEU A 30 9.22 -7.83 34.92
CA LEU A 30 8.13 -8.77 34.64
C LEU A 30 8.22 -9.32 33.22
N SER A 31 8.51 -8.47 32.24
CA SER A 31 8.64 -8.88 30.83
C SER A 31 9.83 -9.82 30.62
N GLU A 32 10.97 -9.54 31.27
CA GLU A 32 12.14 -10.42 31.26
C GLU A 32 11.82 -11.78 31.90
N LEU A 33 11.16 -11.79 33.06
CA LEU A 33 10.74 -13.02 33.74
C LEU A 33 9.79 -13.86 32.89
N ILE A 34 8.82 -13.24 32.22
CA ILE A 34 7.88 -13.92 31.31
C ILE A 34 8.65 -14.62 30.18
N LEU A 35 9.62 -13.94 29.57
CA LEU A 35 10.41 -14.51 28.48
C LEU A 35 11.31 -15.66 28.96
N THR A 36 11.97 -15.53 30.11
CA THR A 36 12.76 -16.63 30.70
C THR A 36 11.86 -17.82 31.06
N ASN A 37 10.64 -17.57 31.55
CA ASN A 37 9.67 -18.63 31.80
C ASN A 37 9.22 -19.32 30.52
N PHE A 38 8.99 -18.59 29.42
CA PHE A 38 8.68 -19.21 28.13
C PHE A 38 9.78 -20.14 27.63
N ALA A 39 11.05 -19.80 27.89
CA ALA A 39 12.18 -20.65 27.52
C ALA A 39 12.25 -21.94 28.36
N THR A 40 11.96 -21.85 29.66
CA THR A 40 12.02 -23.00 30.58
C THR A 40 10.79 -23.91 30.48
N SER A 41 9.63 -23.37 30.15
CA SER A 41 8.38 -24.12 29.99
C SER A 41 8.16 -24.66 28.57
N ASN A 42 9.06 -24.38 27.62
CA ASN A 42 8.89 -24.82 26.25
C ASN A 42 9.04 -26.34 26.15
N PRO A 43 8.05 -27.08 25.60
CA PRO A 43 8.16 -28.53 25.44
C PRO A 43 9.26 -28.95 24.45
N ARG A 44 9.76 -28.03 23.62
CA ARG A 44 10.85 -28.31 22.68
C ARG A 44 12.18 -28.36 23.41
N ARG A 45 12.80 -29.55 23.40
CA ARG A 45 14.14 -29.74 23.96
C ARG A 45 15.18 -28.87 23.22
N PRO A 46 16.18 -28.33 23.93
CA PRO A 46 17.34 -27.71 23.28
C PRO A 46 18.08 -28.74 22.40
N PRO A 47 18.87 -28.28 21.41
CA PRO A 47 19.68 -29.17 20.60
C PRO A 47 20.64 -29.97 21.48
N GLN A 48 20.55 -31.30 21.41
CA GLN A 48 21.42 -32.22 22.18
C GLN A 48 22.76 -32.52 21.50
N ASP A 49 22.99 -31.96 20.30
CA ASP A 49 24.21 -32.17 19.54
C ASP A 49 25.33 -31.30 20.14
N PRO A 50 26.48 -31.90 20.54
CA PRO A 50 27.57 -31.20 21.21
C PRO A 50 28.19 -30.10 20.34
N THR A 51 27.98 -30.12 19.01
CA THR A 51 28.41 -29.04 18.11
C THR A 51 27.66 -27.72 18.33
N PHE A 52 26.53 -27.74 19.06
CA PHE A 52 25.78 -26.54 19.47
C PHE A 52 26.25 -25.98 20.82
N THR A 53 27.22 -26.62 21.48
CA THR A 53 27.73 -26.15 22.77
C THR A 53 28.34 -24.77 22.63
N GLY A 54 27.76 -23.80 23.34
CA GLY A 54 28.26 -22.43 23.35
C GLY A 54 27.60 -21.52 22.31
N LEU A 55 26.85 -22.08 21.37
CA LEU A 55 26.16 -21.33 20.33
C LEU A 55 24.82 -20.79 20.84
N SER A 56 24.40 -19.65 20.28
CA SER A 56 23.04 -19.14 20.42
C SER A 56 22.61 -18.57 19.08
N ALA A 57 21.39 -18.87 18.66
CA ALA A 57 20.85 -18.40 17.39
C ALA A 57 19.41 -17.92 17.56
N SER A 58 18.98 -17.01 16.70
CA SER A 58 17.63 -16.44 16.74
C SER A 58 17.11 -16.13 15.36
N ASP A 59 15.80 -16.23 15.19
CA ASP A 59 15.12 -15.89 13.94
C ASP A 59 13.66 -15.43 14.19
N GLY A 60 13.12 -14.65 13.26
CA GLY A 60 11.75 -14.18 13.20
C GLY A 60 11.04 -14.57 11.91
N SER A 61 9.83 -15.09 12.02
CA SER A 61 9.00 -15.51 10.88
C SER A 61 7.67 -14.76 10.86
N THR A 62 7.26 -14.29 9.67
CA THR A 62 5.98 -13.59 9.46
C THR A 62 5.27 -14.10 8.20
N ILE A 63 3.98 -14.46 8.36
CA ILE A 63 3.11 -14.85 7.24
C ILE A 63 1.94 -13.86 7.12
N PRO A 64 1.71 -13.26 5.94
CA PRO A 64 2.57 -13.32 4.75
C PRO A 64 3.86 -12.48 4.92
N PRO A 65 4.95 -12.77 4.17
CA PRO A 65 6.25 -12.12 4.34
C PRO A 65 6.28 -10.63 3.99
N ALA A 66 5.38 -10.17 3.12
CA ALA A 66 5.19 -8.76 2.76
C ALA A 66 3.70 -8.39 2.86
N PRO A 67 3.17 -8.25 4.09
CA PRO A 67 1.74 -8.00 4.27
C PRO A 67 1.39 -6.60 3.77
N LEU A 68 0.27 -6.50 3.05
CA LEU A 68 -0.30 -5.20 2.71
C LEU A 68 -0.61 -4.39 3.99
N PRO A 69 -0.63 -3.05 3.92
CA PRO A 69 -1.17 -2.24 5.01
C PRO A 69 -2.54 -2.79 5.39
N PHE A 70 -2.78 -3.03 6.68
CA PHE A 70 -4.03 -3.58 7.23
C PHE A 70 -4.33 -5.06 6.99
N GLN A 71 -3.44 -5.82 6.34
CA GLN A 71 -3.61 -7.26 6.18
C GLN A 71 -3.28 -8.00 7.48
N SER A 72 -4.16 -8.91 7.89
CA SER A 72 -3.94 -9.86 8.98
C SER A 72 -2.67 -10.66 8.73
N ARG A 73 -1.90 -10.86 9.80
CA ARG A 73 -0.58 -11.49 9.74
C ARG A 73 -0.34 -12.28 11.02
N SER A 74 0.43 -13.35 10.91
CA SER A 74 1.00 -14.03 12.07
C SER A 74 2.49 -13.77 12.08
N SER A 75 3.01 -13.21 13.16
CA SER A 75 4.46 -13.05 13.39
C SER A 75 4.86 -13.80 14.65
N ALA A 76 5.96 -14.53 14.56
CA ALA A 76 6.53 -15.30 15.66
C ALA A 76 8.05 -15.24 15.59
N PHE A 77 8.70 -15.52 16.71
CA PHE A 77 10.16 -15.56 16.76
C PHE A 77 10.61 -16.73 17.62
N SER A 78 11.86 -17.11 17.43
CA SER A 78 12.50 -18.11 18.26
C SER A 78 13.92 -17.71 18.61
N SER A 79 14.39 -18.23 19.73
CA SER A 79 15.80 -18.20 20.08
C SER A 79 16.20 -19.53 20.68
N ILE A 80 17.36 -20.04 20.28
CA ILE A 80 17.93 -21.29 20.74
C ILE A 80 19.29 -21.05 21.39
N SER A 81 19.59 -21.83 22.41
CA SER A 81 20.91 -21.93 23.03
C SER A 81 21.19 -23.39 23.40
N THR A 82 22.37 -23.67 23.97
CA THR A 82 22.72 -25.02 24.45
C THR A 82 21.68 -25.59 25.43
N SER A 83 21.05 -24.74 26.24
CA SER A 83 20.20 -25.15 27.35
C SER A 83 18.72 -24.80 27.18
N HIS A 84 18.39 -23.89 26.27
CA HIS A 84 17.04 -23.35 26.15
C HIS A 84 16.59 -23.23 24.70
N THR A 85 15.28 -23.43 24.51
CA THR A 85 14.58 -23.11 23.27
C THR A 85 13.40 -22.23 23.63
N LEU A 86 13.30 -21.04 23.05
CA LEU A 86 12.17 -20.14 23.22
C LEU A 86 11.40 -20.02 21.91
N LEU A 87 10.07 -20.06 22.01
CA LEU A 87 9.14 -19.80 20.91
C LEU A 87 7.99 -18.96 21.42
N ALA A 88 7.73 -17.82 20.79
CA ALA A 88 6.63 -16.92 21.16
C ALA A 88 6.07 -16.19 19.92
N THR A 89 4.85 -15.68 20.05
CA THR A 89 4.20 -14.87 19.00
C THR A 89 4.26 -13.38 19.31
N LEU A 90 4.08 -12.54 18.28
CA LEU A 90 3.91 -11.10 18.43
C LEU A 90 2.44 -10.68 18.42
N ASP A 91 1.52 -11.52 18.90
CA ASP A 91 0.07 -11.20 18.85
C ASP A 91 -0.30 -9.94 19.62
N ALA A 92 0.45 -9.59 20.67
CA ALA A 92 0.26 -8.35 21.41
C ALA A 92 0.50 -7.08 20.55
N PHE A 93 1.24 -7.20 19.45
CA PHE A 93 1.48 -6.10 18.49
C PHE A 93 0.39 -5.98 17.42
N ALA A 94 -0.59 -6.90 17.39
CA ALA A 94 -1.66 -6.93 16.41
C ALA A 94 -1.13 -6.72 14.96
N LEU A 95 -1.74 -5.81 14.20
CA LEU A 95 -1.33 -5.54 12.81
C LEU A 95 -0.02 -4.74 12.65
N SER A 96 0.55 -4.21 13.74
CA SER A 96 1.88 -3.57 13.69
C SER A 96 3.03 -4.57 13.71
N ALA A 97 2.76 -5.84 14.04
CA ALA A 97 3.74 -6.91 13.94
C ALA A 97 4.31 -6.98 12.51
N ASN A 98 5.61 -7.19 12.41
CA ASN A 98 6.31 -7.34 11.14
C ASN A 98 7.56 -8.20 11.34
N ASN A 99 8.19 -8.61 10.24
CA ASN A 99 9.35 -9.49 10.32
C ASN A 99 10.48 -8.86 11.11
N GLN A 100 10.77 -7.58 10.88
CA GLN A 100 11.83 -6.88 11.60
C GLN A 100 11.61 -6.87 13.12
N LEU A 101 10.38 -6.71 13.60
CA LEU A 101 10.05 -6.82 15.02
C LEU A 101 10.34 -8.23 15.53
N ALA A 102 9.91 -9.27 14.80
CA ALA A 102 10.11 -10.67 15.20
C ALA A 102 11.60 -11.01 15.33
N GLU A 103 12.39 -10.61 14.34
CA GLU A 103 13.83 -10.81 14.26
C GLU A 103 14.57 -10.17 15.42
N VAL A 104 14.29 -8.89 15.69
CA VAL A 104 14.92 -8.15 16.79
C VAL A 104 14.49 -8.72 18.14
N TYR A 105 13.24 -9.20 18.26
CA TYR A 105 12.77 -9.87 19.47
C TYR A 105 13.50 -11.20 19.71
N GLY A 106 13.76 -11.97 18.65
CA GLY A 106 14.57 -13.20 18.73
C GLY A 106 15.97 -12.93 19.26
N ILE A 107 16.64 -11.89 18.73
CA ILE A 107 17.97 -11.48 19.23
C ILE A 107 17.89 -11.05 20.70
N LEU A 108 16.87 -10.27 21.07
CA LEU A 108 16.65 -9.83 22.45
C LEU A 108 16.54 -11.01 23.41
N THR A 109 15.74 -12.03 23.06
CA THR A 109 15.60 -13.21 23.93
C THR A 109 16.86 -14.07 23.96
N ALA A 110 17.62 -14.16 22.87
CA ALA A 110 18.92 -14.83 22.89
C ALA A 110 19.90 -14.15 23.86
N ILE A 111 19.97 -12.82 23.86
CA ILE A 111 20.80 -12.04 24.80
C ILE A 111 20.35 -12.25 26.24
N LEU A 112 19.04 -12.19 26.47
CA LEU A 112 18.45 -12.38 27.80
C LEU A 112 18.80 -13.76 28.38
N LEU A 113 18.65 -14.83 27.58
CA LEU A 113 18.96 -16.19 28.00
C LEU A 113 20.46 -16.41 28.25
N LEU A 114 21.33 -15.73 27.49
CA LEU A 114 22.78 -15.78 27.70
C LEU A 114 23.21 -15.10 29.00
N ARG A 115 22.53 -14.02 29.40
CA ARG A 115 22.80 -13.31 30.67
C ARG A 115 22.62 -14.22 31.87
N ASP A 116 21.60 -15.07 31.84
CA ASP A 116 21.20 -15.89 32.98
C ASP A 116 21.91 -17.28 33.01
N THR A 117 22.76 -17.59 32.02
CA THR A 117 23.57 -18.82 31.98
C THR A 117 25.02 -18.60 32.43
N PRO A 118 25.47 -19.16 33.57
CA PRO A 118 26.87 -19.07 33.97
C PRO A 118 27.76 -19.85 33.01
N ARG A 119 28.75 -19.19 32.40
CA ARG A 119 29.78 -19.83 31.57
C ARG A 119 31.17 -19.52 32.13
N PRO A 120 31.82 -20.48 32.81
CA PRO A 120 33.19 -20.31 33.29
C PRO A 120 34.24 -20.28 32.16
N ASP A 121 33.97 -20.88 30.98
CA ASP A 121 35.00 -21.17 29.97
C ASP A 121 34.85 -20.43 28.61
N ASN A 122 33.86 -19.55 28.44
CA ASN A 122 33.63 -18.88 27.15
C ASN A 122 33.90 -17.36 27.22
N PRO A 123 35.06 -16.88 26.72
CA PRO A 123 35.48 -15.50 26.89
C PRO A 123 34.73 -14.49 26.03
N SER A 124 33.82 -14.91 25.13
CA SER A 124 32.95 -14.01 24.33
C SER A 124 31.74 -14.77 23.77
N PRO A 125 30.55 -14.70 24.39
CA PRO A 125 29.36 -15.37 23.85
C PRO A 125 28.97 -14.78 22.49
N VAL A 126 28.66 -15.66 21.53
CA VAL A 126 28.26 -15.28 20.16
C VAL A 126 26.79 -15.61 19.94
N ILE A 127 26.06 -14.64 19.39
CA ILE A 127 24.68 -14.80 18.90
C ILE A 127 24.68 -14.72 17.39
N TYR A 128 24.02 -15.69 16.75
CA TYR A 128 23.87 -15.77 15.32
C TYR A 128 22.45 -15.41 14.89
N SER A 129 22.33 -14.59 13.85
CA SER A 129 21.06 -14.25 13.20
C SER A 129 21.33 -13.95 11.73
N ASP A 130 20.37 -14.21 10.86
CA ASP A 130 20.42 -13.87 9.44
C ASP A 130 19.87 -12.47 9.12
N ASN A 131 19.29 -11.77 10.10
CA ASN A 131 18.88 -10.38 9.92
C ASN A 131 20.09 -9.42 9.91
N SER A 132 20.72 -9.29 8.74
CA SER A 132 21.87 -8.41 8.52
C SER A 132 21.65 -6.96 8.95
N ASN A 133 20.42 -6.42 8.82
CA ASN A 133 20.10 -5.08 9.26
C ASN A 133 20.16 -4.96 10.78
N ALA A 134 19.49 -5.86 11.52
CA ALA A 134 19.48 -5.86 12.97
C ALA A 134 20.89 -6.04 13.55
N VAL A 135 21.66 -6.99 13.00
CA VAL A 135 23.06 -7.23 13.39
C VAL A 135 23.91 -5.97 13.18
N ARG A 136 23.80 -5.33 12.02
CA ARG A 136 24.54 -4.09 11.72
C ARG A 136 24.16 -2.96 12.68
N HIS A 137 22.86 -2.75 12.92
CA HIS A 137 22.38 -1.70 13.83
C HIS A 137 22.88 -1.91 15.26
N LEU A 138 22.83 -3.14 15.75
CA LEU A 138 23.32 -3.49 17.09
C LEU A 138 24.84 -3.35 17.20
N ASN A 139 25.61 -3.90 16.26
CA ASN A 139 27.07 -3.76 16.29
C ASN A 139 27.51 -2.30 16.20
N ASN A 140 26.82 -1.47 15.41
CA ASN A 140 27.10 -0.03 15.38
C ASN A 140 26.78 0.64 16.72
N ALA A 141 25.66 0.29 17.36
CA ALA A 141 25.28 0.86 18.65
C ALA A 141 26.17 0.41 19.81
N LEU A 142 26.71 -0.81 19.77
CA LEU A 142 27.70 -1.28 20.74
C LEU A 142 29.03 -0.50 20.65
N ASN A 143 29.36 0.01 19.45
CA ASN A 143 30.60 0.74 19.20
C ASN A 143 30.45 2.27 19.28
N LEU A 144 29.23 2.81 19.37
CA LEU A 144 28.96 4.24 19.35
C LEU A 144 28.21 4.69 20.61
N PRO A 145 28.72 5.67 21.37
CA PRO A 145 28.12 6.09 22.65
C PRO A 145 26.73 6.74 22.51
N SER A 146 26.38 7.28 21.34
CA SER A 146 25.10 7.95 21.09
C SER A 146 24.49 7.51 19.75
N TYR A 147 24.02 6.26 19.69
CA TYR A 147 23.35 5.74 18.50
C TYR A 147 21.90 6.24 18.38
N ASN A 148 21.55 6.85 17.25
CA ASN A 148 20.20 7.36 17.02
C ASN A 148 19.26 6.26 16.49
N TRP A 149 18.25 5.91 17.29
CA TRP A 149 17.24 4.90 16.95
C TRP A 149 15.99 5.48 16.26
N ALA A 150 15.88 6.79 16.06
CA ALA A 150 14.64 7.46 15.66
C ALA A 150 14.04 6.92 14.35
N SER A 151 14.89 6.56 13.37
CA SER A 151 14.47 6.02 12.08
C SER A 151 14.29 4.50 12.06
N ASN A 152 14.63 3.80 13.13
CA ASN A 152 14.62 2.34 13.14
C ASN A 152 13.24 1.77 13.47
N PRO A 153 12.69 0.88 12.64
CA PRO A 153 11.59 0.01 13.09
C PRO A 153 12.08 -0.83 14.27
N ALA A 154 11.23 -1.07 15.27
CA ALA A 154 11.56 -1.77 16.51
C ALA A 154 12.52 -1.04 17.48
N ARG A 155 12.57 0.31 17.45
CA ARG A 155 13.46 1.09 18.35
C ARG A 155 13.31 0.78 19.84
N ALA A 156 12.10 0.49 20.33
CA ALA A 156 11.90 0.12 21.72
C ALA A 156 12.64 -1.19 22.07
N LEU A 157 12.67 -2.17 21.15
CA LEU A 157 13.40 -3.41 21.35
C LEU A 157 14.92 -3.18 21.30
N TYR A 158 15.43 -2.34 20.39
CA TYR A 158 16.85 -2.00 20.38
C TYR A 158 17.30 -1.32 21.67
N ARG A 159 16.51 -0.37 22.19
CA ARG A 159 16.78 0.26 23.49
C ARG A 159 16.78 -0.76 24.63
N TRP A 160 15.84 -1.70 24.61
CA TRP A 160 15.79 -2.79 25.59
C TRP A 160 17.02 -3.70 25.51
N ILE A 161 17.44 -4.08 24.30
CA ILE A 161 18.67 -4.85 24.09
C ILE A 161 19.87 -4.11 24.69
N MET A 162 20.04 -2.82 24.37
CA MET A 162 21.15 -2.05 24.90
C MET A 162 21.10 -1.99 26.42
N ASP A 163 19.94 -1.78 27.03
CA ASP A 163 19.82 -1.79 28.49
C ASP A 163 20.22 -3.15 29.11
N ILE A 164 19.81 -4.27 28.52
CA ILE A 164 20.23 -5.61 28.98
C ILE A 164 21.75 -5.77 28.87
N VAL A 165 22.35 -5.29 27.77
CA VAL A 165 23.81 -5.36 27.55
C VAL A 165 24.55 -4.50 28.57
N HIS A 166 24.10 -3.28 28.87
CA HIS A 166 24.74 -2.41 29.87
C HIS A 166 24.64 -2.96 31.29
N ARG A 167 23.54 -3.65 31.63
CA ARG A 167 23.36 -4.32 32.93
C ARG A 167 24.11 -5.65 33.05
N ARG A 168 24.77 -6.12 31.97
CA ARG A 168 25.48 -7.39 31.98
C ARG A 168 26.81 -7.23 32.72
N HIS A 169 26.99 -7.95 33.83
CA HIS A 169 28.19 -7.91 34.67
C HIS A 169 29.40 -8.70 34.14
N HIS A 170 29.38 -9.15 32.88
CA HIS A 170 30.46 -9.93 32.29
C HIS A 170 31.52 -9.02 31.64
N THR A 171 32.80 -9.29 31.91
CA THR A 171 33.95 -8.59 31.32
C THR A 171 34.14 -8.89 29.83
N ALA A 172 33.60 -10.01 29.35
CA ALA A 172 33.64 -10.47 27.96
C ALA A 172 32.71 -9.67 27.03
N PRO A 173 33.17 -9.19 25.86
CA PRO A 173 32.28 -8.54 24.89
C PRO A 173 31.23 -9.52 24.36
N LEU A 174 30.00 -9.02 24.16
CA LEU A 174 28.95 -9.76 23.47
C LEU A 174 29.17 -9.61 21.96
N LEU A 175 29.22 -10.73 21.24
CA LEU A 175 29.37 -10.73 19.78
C LEU A 175 28.04 -11.10 19.12
N ILE A 176 27.58 -10.26 18.20
CA ILE A 176 26.39 -10.52 17.38
C ILE A 176 26.86 -10.66 15.93
N GLN A 177 26.70 -11.84 15.36
CA GLN A 177 27.25 -12.20 14.06
C GLN A 177 26.14 -12.54 13.07
N HIS A 178 26.27 -12.00 11.86
CA HIS A 178 25.36 -12.30 10.77
C HIS A 178 25.74 -13.63 10.11
N ILE A 179 24.75 -14.50 9.89
CA ILE A 179 24.89 -15.70 9.07
C ILE A 179 23.94 -15.61 7.88
N PRO A 180 24.39 -15.85 6.65
CA PRO A 180 23.48 -15.88 5.51
C PRO A 180 22.42 -16.99 5.62
N SER A 181 21.14 -16.60 5.51
CA SER A 181 20.01 -17.52 5.39
C SER A 181 20.03 -18.29 4.06
N HIS A 182 19.37 -19.45 4.01
CA HIS A 182 19.13 -20.23 2.78
C HIS A 182 20.40 -20.62 2.01
N THR A 183 21.50 -20.83 2.72
CA THR A 183 22.71 -21.41 2.15
C THR A 183 22.68 -22.92 2.32
N SER A 184 23.38 -23.67 1.46
CA SER A 184 23.63 -25.11 1.67
C SER A 184 24.71 -25.36 2.74
N SER A 185 24.98 -24.39 3.61
CA SER A 185 26.03 -24.44 4.62
C SER A 185 25.62 -25.38 5.75
N THR A 186 26.48 -26.35 6.04
CA THR A 186 26.28 -27.32 7.13
C THR A 186 27.08 -26.97 8.39
N SER A 187 27.68 -25.78 8.43
CA SER A 187 28.42 -25.30 9.61
C SER A 187 27.52 -25.29 10.86
N PRO A 188 28.06 -25.54 12.07
CA PRO A 188 27.25 -25.53 13.29
C PRO A 188 26.44 -24.24 13.49
N PRO A 189 26.99 -23.03 13.21
CA PRO A 189 26.21 -21.80 13.28
C PRO A 189 25.08 -21.71 12.25
N ALA A 190 25.29 -22.18 11.01
CA ALA A 190 24.24 -22.24 9.99
C ALA A 190 23.12 -23.23 10.37
N ARG A 191 23.48 -24.42 10.86
CA ARG A 191 22.51 -25.41 11.37
C ARG A 191 21.71 -24.85 12.55
N ALA A 192 22.30 -23.98 13.37
CA ALA A 192 21.64 -23.35 14.51
C ALA A 192 20.62 -22.30 14.02
N ASN A 193 21.00 -21.45 13.08
CA ASN A 193 20.10 -20.49 12.45
C ASN A 193 18.92 -21.21 11.78
N ASP A 194 19.18 -22.24 10.97
CA ASP A 194 18.13 -23.03 10.31
C ASP A 194 17.18 -23.70 11.30
N LEU A 195 17.67 -24.09 12.48
CA LEU A 195 16.82 -24.63 13.54
C LEU A 195 15.94 -23.53 14.15
N ALA A 196 16.48 -22.34 14.38
CA ALA A 196 15.71 -21.18 14.84
C ALA A 196 14.62 -20.79 13.82
N ASP A 197 14.93 -20.77 12.53
CA ASP A 197 13.95 -20.53 11.45
C ASP A 197 12.81 -21.55 11.50
N ARG A 198 13.16 -22.85 11.44
CA ARG A 198 12.15 -23.92 11.49
C ARG A 198 11.26 -23.82 12.72
N ILE A 199 11.83 -23.45 13.87
CA ILE A 199 11.07 -23.27 15.10
C ILE A 199 10.13 -22.06 15.00
N ALA A 200 10.63 -20.89 14.58
CA ALA A 200 9.82 -19.69 14.39
C ALA A 200 8.69 -19.93 13.37
N SER A 201 9.02 -20.47 12.21
CA SER A 201 8.10 -20.80 11.12
C SER A 201 7.04 -21.83 11.52
N SER A 202 7.36 -22.76 12.41
CA SER A 202 6.39 -23.75 12.91
C SER A 202 5.30 -23.14 13.81
N ALA A 203 5.51 -21.96 14.40
CA ALA A 203 4.52 -21.26 15.22
C ALA A 203 3.23 -20.95 14.46
N HIS A 204 3.30 -20.80 13.15
CA HIS A 204 2.16 -20.51 12.29
C HIS A 204 1.19 -21.69 12.15
N ARG A 205 1.62 -22.91 12.49
CA ARG A 205 0.82 -24.14 12.37
C ARG A 205 0.62 -24.86 13.70
N SER A 206 1.25 -24.40 14.78
CA SER A 206 1.19 -25.05 16.09
C SER A 206 -0.16 -24.83 16.78
N ILE A 207 -0.70 -25.92 17.34
CA ILE A 207 -1.88 -25.93 18.19
C ILE A 207 -1.50 -26.68 19.49
N PRO A 208 -1.59 -26.06 20.68
CA PRO A 208 -2.00 -24.66 20.92
C PRO A 208 -0.99 -23.65 20.36
N ARG A 209 -1.46 -22.41 20.13
CA ARG A 209 -0.62 -21.31 19.65
C ARG A 209 0.43 -20.95 20.70
N PRO A 210 1.67 -20.59 20.33
CA PRO A 210 2.68 -20.17 21.29
C PRO A 210 2.24 -18.89 22.00
N PRO A 211 2.74 -18.66 23.23
CA PRO A 211 2.29 -17.53 24.02
C PRO A 211 2.73 -16.19 23.39
N PRO A 212 1.95 -15.11 23.58
CA PRO A 212 2.31 -13.79 23.08
C PRO A 212 3.44 -13.19 23.93
N ALA A 213 4.44 -12.63 23.26
CA ALA A 213 5.52 -11.89 23.92
C ALA A 213 5.01 -10.54 24.46
N PRO A 214 5.60 -10.05 25.57
CA PRO A 214 5.20 -8.78 26.17
C PRO A 214 5.54 -7.57 25.27
N LEU A 215 4.80 -6.48 25.44
CA LEU A 215 5.07 -5.24 24.71
C LEU A 215 6.17 -4.43 25.43
N PRO A 216 7.19 -3.90 24.71
CA PRO A 216 8.28 -3.11 25.27
C PRO A 216 7.85 -1.66 25.58
N THR A 217 6.66 -1.47 26.16
CA THR A 217 6.05 -0.14 26.44
C THR A 217 6.91 0.75 27.33
N PHE A 218 7.82 0.15 28.09
CA PHE A 218 8.78 0.84 28.93
C PHE A 218 9.86 1.56 28.08
N PHE A 219 10.33 0.97 26.98
CA PHE A 219 11.33 1.61 26.09
C PHE A 219 10.75 2.34 24.85
N MET A 220 9.42 2.40 24.73
CA MET A 220 8.75 3.20 23.71
C MET A 220 8.99 4.70 23.93
N ASP A 221 8.77 5.53 22.91
CA ASP A 221 8.81 6.98 23.10
C ASP A 221 7.64 7.42 24.00
N ASP A 222 7.84 8.53 24.73
CA ASP A 222 6.83 9.16 25.59
C ASP A 222 5.45 9.30 24.92
N TYR A 223 5.46 9.54 23.60
CA TYR A 223 4.27 9.60 22.77
C TYR A 223 4.40 8.63 21.59
N THR A 224 3.85 7.43 21.78
CA THR A 224 3.75 6.42 20.72
C THR A 224 2.30 6.31 20.25
N LEU A 225 2.08 6.33 18.93
CA LEU A 225 0.73 6.22 18.37
C LEU A 225 0.14 4.87 18.71
N PHE A 226 -1.14 4.85 19.08
CA PHE A 226 -1.89 3.64 19.38
C PHE A 226 -3.19 3.60 18.58
N SER A 227 -3.51 2.42 18.05
CA SER A 227 -4.79 2.14 17.41
C SER A 227 -5.29 0.78 17.87
N LYS A 228 -6.60 0.66 18.14
CA LYS A 228 -7.20 -0.62 18.56
C LYS A 228 -6.92 -1.78 17.60
N THR A 229 -6.73 -1.49 16.31
CA THR A 229 -6.47 -2.49 15.28
C THR A 229 -4.99 -2.78 15.05
N HIS A 230 -4.10 -1.82 15.35
CA HIS A 230 -2.66 -1.94 15.08
C HIS A 230 -1.82 -1.98 16.35
N SER A 231 -2.42 -1.91 17.54
CA SER A 231 -1.69 -1.71 18.79
C SER A 231 -0.80 -0.46 18.69
N TYR A 232 0.42 -0.52 19.25
CA TYR A 232 1.42 0.55 19.18
C TYR A 232 2.11 0.61 17.81
N ILE A 233 2.22 1.82 17.25
CA ILE A 233 2.84 2.11 15.96
C ILE A 233 4.11 2.93 16.23
N GLU A 234 5.25 2.24 16.27
CA GLU A 234 6.53 2.89 16.51
C GLU A 234 7.06 3.56 15.24
N SER A 235 7.02 2.87 14.10
CA SER A 235 7.68 3.33 12.87
C SER A 235 6.76 4.12 11.94
N ASN A 236 7.30 5.20 11.36
CA ASN A 236 6.74 5.97 10.26
C ASN A 236 5.25 6.36 10.45
N PRO A 237 4.95 7.21 11.46
CA PRO A 237 3.60 7.66 11.74
C PRO A 237 2.97 8.39 10.54
N PHE A 238 3.77 9.10 9.75
CA PHE A 238 3.30 9.80 8.55
C PHE A 238 2.79 8.82 7.49
N LEU A 239 3.54 7.77 7.18
CA LEU A 239 3.11 6.73 6.24
C LEU A 239 1.88 5.99 6.75
N TYR A 240 1.81 5.70 8.06
CA TYR A 240 0.64 5.08 8.67
C TYR A 240 -0.62 5.93 8.49
N ILE A 241 -0.55 7.22 8.84
CA ILE A 241 -1.66 8.17 8.70
C ILE A 241 -2.04 8.31 7.23
N SER A 242 -1.06 8.47 6.34
CA SER A 242 -1.28 8.58 4.90
C SER A 242 -2.01 7.36 4.33
N ASN A 243 -1.61 6.14 4.73
CA ASN A 243 -2.27 4.91 4.32
C ASN A 243 -3.71 4.80 4.85
N ILE A 244 -3.97 5.24 6.09
CA ILE A 244 -5.34 5.30 6.62
C ILE A 244 -6.20 6.29 5.83
N LEU A 245 -5.68 7.48 5.58
CA LEU A 245 -6.41 8.52 4.85
C LEU A 245 -6.68 8.07 3.41
N ALA A 246 -5.68 7.54 2.70
CA ALA A 246 -5.82 7.01 1.36
C ALA A 246 -6.87 5.89 1.31
N ARG A 247 -6.84 4.97 2.27
CA ARG A 247 -7.85 3.90 2.39
C ARG A 247 -9.25 4.47 2.62
N ARG A 248 -9.39 5.45 3.52
CA ARG A 248 -10.67 6.12 3.78
C ARG A 248 -11.21 6.79 2.52
N SER A 249 -10.36 7.51 1.79
CA SER A 249 -10.71 8.12 0.51
C SER A 249 -11.10 7.06 -0.53
N ALA A 250 -10.41 5.93 -0.60
CA ALA A 250 -10.75 4.85 -1.54
C ALA A 250 -12.15 4.25 -1.31
N TYR A 251 -12.65 4.26 -0.06
CA TYR A 251 -14.01 3.81 0.23
C TYR A 251 -15.08 4.88 -0.03
N GLU A 252 -14.69 6.14 -0.14
CA GLU A 252 -15.59 7.26 -0.35
C GLU A 252 -16.17 7.24 -1.77
N ALA A 253 -17.49 7.40 -1.89
CA ALA A 253 -18.21 7.28 -3.17
C ALA A 253 -17.79 8.32 -4.23
N SER A 254 -17.14 9.41 -3.82
CA SER A 254 -16.59 10.47 -4.68
C SER A 254 -15.26 10.09 -5.35
N PHE A 255 -14.57 9.05 -4.85
CA PHE A 255 -13.29 8.55 -5.36
C PHE A 255 -13.38 7.16 -5.98
N ARG A 256 -14.56 6.51 -5.94
CA ARG A 256 -14.78 5.22 -6.60
C ARG A 256 -14.76 5.40 -8.12
N PRO A 257 -14.15 4.46 -8.88
CA PRO A 257 -14.30 4.39 -10.33
C PRO A 257 -15.78 4.33 -10.74
N ALA A 258 -16.08 4.72 -11.98
CA ALA A 258 -17.44 4.62 -12.51
C ALA A 258 -17.86 3.13 -12.60
N SER A 259 -18.61 2.66 -11.62
CA SER A 259 -19.15 1.29 -11.56
C SER A 259 -20.35 1.06 -12.48
N THR A 260 -20.72 2.05 -13.30
CA THR A 260 -21.96 2.06 -14.11
C THR A 260 -21.80 1.44 -15.51
N LEU A 261 -20.65 0.87 -15.83
CA LEU A 261 -20.42 0.17 -17.09
C LEU A 261 -20.82 -1.30 -16.97
N LEU A 262 -22.08 -1.62 -17.26
CA LEU A 262 -22.51 -2.98 -17.56
C LEU A 262 -21.87 -3.39 -18.89
N HIS A 263 -20.71 -4.06 -18.82
CA HIS A 263 -19.93 -4.47 -19.98
C HIS A 263 -20.75 -5.29 -20.98
N THR A 264 -21.71 -6.10 -20.49
CA THR A 264 -22.60 -6.94 -21.32
C THR A 264 -23.52 -6.17 -22.25
N LEU A 265 -23.79 -4.90 -21.98
CA LEU A 265 -24.65 -4.06 -22.84
C LEU A 265 -23.90 -3.41 -24.01
N HIS A 266 -22.57 -3.43 -23.98
CA HIS A 266 -21.71 -2.73 -24.93
C HIS A 266 -20.98 -3.73 -25.83
N ASP A 267 -20.34 -3.21 -26.87
CA ASP A 267 -19.49 -4.02 -27.73
C ASP A 267 -18.30 -4.62 -26.94
N LEU A 268 -18.04 -5.91 -27.14
CA LEU A 268 -16.97 -6.66 -26.45
C LEU A 268 -15.70 -6.81 -27.31
N THR A 269 -15.69 -6.29 -28.53
CA THR A 269 -14.52 -6.36 -29.41
C THR A 269 -13.36 -5.63 -28.74
N PRO A 270 -12.16 -6.24 -28.69
CA PRO A 270 -11.00 -5.59 -28.08
C PRO A 270 -10.71 -4.26 -28.78
N PRO A 271 -10.43 -3.18 -28.03
CA PRO A 271 -10.11 -1.89 -28.61
C PRO A 271 -8.80 -1.97 -29.42
N PRO A 272 -8.58 -1.05 -30.37
CA PRO A 272 -7.35 -1.02 -31.15
C PRO A 272 -6.13 -0.85 -30.24
N THR A 273 -5.10 -1.68 -30.38
CA THR A 273 -3.95 -1.73 -29.45
C THR A 273 -3.03 -0.51 -29.58
N TYR A 274 -2.84 0.00 -30.80
CA TYR A 274 -1.86 1.03 -31.10
C TYR A 274 -2.04 2.33 -30.30
N PRO A 275 -3.25 2.93 -30.20
CA PRO A 275 -3.48 4.14 -29.40
C PRO A 275 -3.13 4.01 -27.91
N TYR A 276 -3.18 2.80 -27.34
CA TYR A 276 -2.93 2.57 -25.92
C TYR A 276 -1.48 2.15 -25.61
N THR A 277 -0.78 1.53 -26.56
CA THR A 277 0.53 0.92 -26.31
C THR A 277 1.69 1.55 -27.07
N ARG A 278 1.44 2.20 -28.22
CA ARG A 278 2.50 2.61 -29.16
C ARG A 278 2.46 4.07 -29.59
N ALA A 279 1.37 4.80 -29.32
CA ALA A 279 1.28 6.20 -29.69
C ALA A 279 2.22 7.06 -28.81
N THR A 280 3.12 7.81 -29.45
CA THR A 280 4.09 8.73 -28.80
C THR A 280 3.40 9.84 -27.98
N SER A 281 2.10 10.06 -28.19
CA SER A 281 1.23 10.88 -27.34
C SER A 281 -0.08 10.15 -27.02
N ALA A 282 -0.01 9.17 -26.12
CA ALA A 282 -1.18 8.42 -25.61
C ALA A 282 -2.18 9.28 -24.80
N TYR A 283 -2.03 10.61 -24.78
CA TYR A 283 -2.87 11.55 -24.03
C TYR A 283 -4.37 11.26 -24.22
N SER A 284 -4.80 11.09 -25.46
CA SER A 284 -6.21 10.84 -25.80
C SER A 284 -6.76 9.53 -25.19
N ALA A 285 -5.92 8.49 -25.09
CA ALA A 285 -6.29 7.23 -24.45
C ALA A 285 -6.28 7.35 -22.91
N VAL A 286 -5.35 8.12 -22.36
CA VAL A 286 -5.28 8.44 -20.92
C VAL A 286 -6.54 9.19 -20.47
N VAL A 287 -7.08 10.09 -21.30
CA VAL A 287 -8.35 10.77 -21.00
C VAL A 287 -9.48 9.77 -20.77
N GLN A 288 -9.63 8.76 -21.63
CA GLN A 288 -10.66 7.74 -21.44
C GLN A 288 -10.42 6.90 -20.18
N LEU A 289 -9.17 6.57 -19.86
CA LEU A 289 -8.82 5.87 -18.62
C LEU A 289 -9.23 6.70 -17.40
N TYR A 290 -8.90 7.98 -17.40
CA TYR A 290 -9.28 8.90 -16.32
C TYR A 290 -10.78 9.13 -16.26
N ALA A 291 -11.48 9.12 -17.39
CA ALA A 291 -12.94 9.21 -17.39
C ALA A 291 -13.57 7.99 -16.73
N ARG A 292 -13.09 6.78 -17.07
CA ARG A 292 -13.54 5.51 -16.48
C ARG A 292 -13.25 5.41 -14.98
N SER A 293 -12.09 5.89 -14.54
CA SER A 293 -11.73 5.92 -13.12
C SER A 293 -12.35 7.10 -12.36
N SER A 294 -13.20 7.90 -13.01
CA SER A 294 -13.79 9.13 -12.45
C SER A 294 -12.72 10.11 -11.94
N GLN A 295 -11.55 10.14 -12.56
CA GLN A 295 -10.41 10.98 -12.21
C GLN A 295 -10.31 12.28 -13.02
N LEU A 296 -11.11 12.46 -14.08
CA LEU A 296 -11.19 13.73 -14.79
C LEU A 296 -11.67 14.84 -13.83
N ASP A 297 -10.90 15.91 -13.77
CA ASP A 297 -11.02 16.97 -12.77
C ASP A 297 -12.01 18.06 -13.21
N THR A 298 -13.21 17.63 -13.61
CA THR A 298 -14.32 18.55 -13.85
C THR A 298 -14.74 19.23 -12.55
N ASN A 299 -15.41 20.37 -12.64
CA ASN A 299 -15.93 21.12 -11.50
C ASN A 299 -16.87 20.26 -10.66
N PHE A 300 -17.71 19.43 -11.26
CA PHE A 300 -18.55 18.50 -10.49
C PHE A 300 -17.72 17.49 -9.70
N THR A 301 -16.68 16.90 -10.31
CA THR A 301 -15.78 15.96 -9.63
C THR A 301 -15.02 16.64 -8.48
N LYS A 302 -14.47 17.83 -8.72
CA LYS A 302 -13.76 18.62 -7.71
C LYS A 302 -14.68 19.04 -6.57
N PHE A 303 -15.89 19.54 -6.87
CA PHE A 303 -16.91 19.86 -5.86
C PHE A 303 -17.24 18.63 -5.00
N ARG A 304 -17.47 17.46 -5.61
CA ARG A 304 -17.76 16.23 -4.87
C ARG A 304 -16.61 15.77 -3.95
N ARG A 305 -15.37 16.16 -4.25
CA ARG A 305 -14.17 15.75 -3.48
C ARG A 305 -13.76 16.76 -2.41
N PHE A 306 -13.90 18.05 -2.71
CA PHE A 306 -13.34 19.13 -1.89
C PHE A 306 -14.41 20.10 -1.36
N GLY A 307 -15.53 20.23 -2.06
CA GLY A 307 -16.66 21.08 -1.67
C GLY A 307 -16.37 22.59 -1.71
N ASP A 308 -15.21 23.00 -2.22
CA ASP A 308 -14.68 24.37 -2.18
C ASP A 308 -14.85 25.14 -3.49
N ILE A 309 -15.41 24.50 -4.52
CA ILE A 309 -15.68 25.11 -5.82
C ILE A 309 -17.13 24.91 -6.26
N SER A 310 -17.60 25.77 -7.16
CA SER A 310 -18.91 25.60 -7.79
C SER A 310 -18.96 24.33 -8.66
N PRO A 311 -20.04 23.51 -8.63
CA PRO A 311 -20.18 22.35 -9.49
C PRO A 311 -20.67 22.66 -10.91
N TRP A 312 -21.02 23.92 -11.19
CA TRP A 312 -21.57 24.37 -12.47
C TRP A 312 -20.50 24.42 -13.58
N CYS A 313 -20.96 24.34 -14.83
CA CYS A 313 -20.12 24.40 -16.02
C CYS A 313 -19.31 25.71 -16.09
N SER A 314 -17.99 25.59 -16.23
CA SER A 314 -17.04 26.71 -16.34
C SER A 314 -17.25 27.56 -17.59
N PHE A 315 -18.01 27.07 -18.57
CA PHE A 315 -18.29 27.75 -19.84
C PHE A 315 -19.67 28.42 -19.87
N GLY A 316 -20.32 28.58 -18.71
CA GLY A 316 -21.58 29.33 -18.60
C GLY A 316 -22.85 28.54 -18.96
N CYS A 317 -22.79 27.21 -18.97
CA CYS A 317 -23.99 26.39 -19.12
C CYS A 317 -24.76 26.30 -17.80
N ALA A 318 -26.09 26.21 -17.87
CA ALA A 318 -26.97 26.00 -16.71
C ALA A 318 -26.99 24.54 -16.20
N GLU A 319 -25.92 23.78 -16.47
CA GLU A 319 -25.80 22.36 -16.17
C GLU A 319 -24.59 22.09 -15.27
N LEU A 320 -24.63 20.97 -14.54
CA LEU A 320 -23.49 20.50 -13.77
C LEU A 320 -22.35 20.11 -14.70
N GLU A 321 -21.11 20.47 -14.33
CA GLU A 321 -19.93 20.14 -15.13
C GLU A 321 -19.52 18.68 -14.93
N THR A 322 -20.35 17.77 -15.39
CA THR A 322 -20.05 16.33 -15.40
C THR A 322 -19.19 15.99 -16.61
N THR A 323 -18.54 14.82 -16.59
CA THR A 323 -17.83 14.31 -17.77
C THR A 323 -18.78 14.18 -18.96
N HIS A 324 -19.99 13.66 -18.73
CA HIS A 324 -21.04 13.56 -19.76
C HIS A 324 -21.36 14.92 -20.37
N HIS A 325 -21.58 15.94 -19.53
CA HIS A 325 -21.86 17.28 -20.01
C HIS A 325 -20.71 17.80 -20.89
N ILE A 326 -19.46 17.73 -20.43
CA ILE A 326 -18.29 18.22 -21.18
C ILE A 326 -18.15 17.52 -22.53
N PHE A 327 -18.27 16.19 -22.57
CA PHE A 327 -18.05 15.44 -23.81
C PHE A 327 -19.24 15.49 -24.76
N THR A 328 -20.46 15.40 -24.26
CA THR A 328 -21.67 15.15 -25.08
C THR A 328 -22.53 16.40 -25.30
N GLU A 329 -22.73 17.23 -24.29
CA GLU A 329 -23.79 18.25 -24.30
C GLU A 329 -23.26 19.68 -24.44
N CYS A 330 -22.12 19.98 -23.81
CA CYS A 330 -21.60 21.32 -23.64
C CYS A 330 -21.45 22.03 -25.01
N PRO A 331 -22.18 23.15 -25.25
CA PRO A 331 -22.18 23.85 -26.53
C PRO A 331 -20.79 24.32 -26.97
N ARG A 332 -19.91 24.64 -26.01
CA ARG A 332 -18.51 25.03 -26.26
C ARG A 332 -17.77 24.03 -27.15
N PHE A 333 -18.07 22.75 -27.01
CA PHE A 333 -17.40 21.65 -27.71
C PHE A 333 -18.23 21.04 -28.85
N ALA A 334 -19.39 21.63 -29.19
CA ALA A 334 -20.27 21.11 -30.23
C ALA A 334 -19.58 20.98 -31.60
N HIS A 335 -18.78 21.98 -31.97
CA HIS A 335 -18.03 21.97 -33.23
C HIS A 335 -17.05 20.79 -33.35
N PHE A 336 -16.43 20.34 -32.25
CA PHE A 336 -15.58 19.15 -32.27
C PHE A 336 -16.38 17.88 -32.51
N ARG A 337 -17.57 17.76 -31.90
CA ARG A 337 -18.47 16.62 -32.11
C ARG A 337 -18.97 16.57 -33.54
N THR A 338 -19.39 17.70 -34.11
CA THR A 338 -19.83 17.79 -35.51
C THR A 338 -18.71 17.38 -36.47
N HIS A 339 -17.52 17.97 -36.33
CA HIS A 339 -16.38 17.59 -37.18
C HIS A 339 -16.02 16.10 -37.05
N ALA A 340 -16.03 15.56 -35.83
CA ALA A 340 -15.74 14.13 -35.62
C ALA A 340 -16.82 13.22 -36.21
N LYS A 341 -18.10 13.62 -36.10
CA LYS A 341 -19.23 12.94 -36.73
C LYS A 341 -19.04 12.88 -38.25
N ASP A 342 -18.80 14.01 -38.90
CA ASP A 342 -18.69 14.08 -40.36
C ASP A 342 -17.50 13.24 -40.88
N SER A 343 -16.36 13.33 -40.18
CA SER A 343 -15.18 12.52 -40.47
C SER A 343 -15.44 11.02 -40.28
N LEU A 344 -16.17 10.64 -39.23
CA LEU A 344 -16.51 9.25 -38.95
C LEU A 344 -17.49 8.69 -39.97
N VAL A 345 -18.51 9.47 -40.36
CA VAL A 345 -19.47 9.09 -41.40
C VAL A 345 -18.74 8.82 -42.71
N SER A 346 -17.87 9.73 -43.17
CA SER A 346 -17.06 9.55 -44.38
C SER A 346 -16.18 8.30 -44.33
N THR A 347 -15.50 8.09 -43.19
CA THR A 347 -14.66 6.91 -42.96
C THR A 347 -15.48 5.63 -42.96
N THR A 348 -16.64 5.64 -42.31
CA THR A 348 -17.53 4.47 -42.20
C THR A 348 -18.11 4.12 -43.57
N THR A 349 -18.59 5.10 -44.34
CA THR A 349 -19.05 4.91 -45.72
C THR A 349 -17.97 4.25 -46.58
N SER A 350 -16.74 4.77 -46.50
CA SER A 350 -15.60 4.20 -47.23
C SER A 350 -15.26 2.77 -46.77
N LEU A 351 -15.46 2.44 -45.49
CA LEU A 351 -15.20 1.10 -44.94
C LEU A 351 -16.26 0.09 -45.36
N VAL A 352 -17.54 0.43 -45.23
CA VAL A 352 -18.64 -0.51 -45.54
C VAL A 352 -18.76 -0.80 -47.03
N GLN A 353 -18.27 0.11 -47.90
CA GLN A 353 -18.20 -0.08 -49.34
C GLN A 353 -17.01 -0.95 -49.81
N ARG A 354 -16.05 -1.25 -48.93
CA ARG A 354 -14.90 -2.11 -49.29
C ARG A 354 -15.32 -3.57 -49.43
N GLN A 355 -14.89 -4.20 -50.51
CA GLN A 355 -14.80 -5.66 -50.58
C GLN A 355 -13.74 -6.15 -49.59
N PRO A 356 -13.90 -7.28 -48.87
CA PRO A 356 -14.88 -8.36 -49.09
C PRO A 356 -16.00 -8.43 -48.02
N TYR A 357 -16.51 -7.30 -47.53
CA TYR A 357 -17.45 -7.35 -46.39
C TYR A 357 -18.86 -7.86 -46.73
N HIS A 358 -19.22 -8.00 -48.01
CA HIS A 358 -20.50 -8.58 -48.49
C HIS A 358 -21.76 -8.06 -47.74
N LEU A 359 -21.75 -6.78 -47.33
CA LEU A 359 -22.90 -6.14 -46.68
C LEU A 359 -23.92 -5.69 -47.73
N THR A 360 -25.21 -5.89 -47.47
CA THR A 360 -26.31 -5.37 -48.31
C THR A 360 -26.36 -3.84 -48.24
N LYS A 361 -27.02 -3.20 -49.22
CA LYS A 361 -27.15 -1.72 -49.22
C LYS A 361 -27.87 -1.19 -47.98
N ASP A 362 -28.87 -1.91 -47.49
CA ASP A 362 -29.64 -1.51 -46.31
C ASP A 362 -28.78 -1.60 -45.04
N GLU A 363 -27.97 -2.66 -44.91
CA GLU A 363 -27.03 -2.81 -43.81
C GLU A 363 -25.94 -1.73 -43.83
N GLN A 364 -25.41 -1.41 -45.02
CA GLN A 364 -24.46 -0.32 -45.19
C GLN A 364 -25.09 1.01 -44.74
N ALA A 365 -26.32 1.31 -45.17
CA ALA A 365 -27.05 2.51 -44.79
C ALA A 365 -27.32 2.57 -43.26
N ALA A 366 -27.67 1.44 -42.65
CA ALA A 366 -27.89 1.34 -41.20
C ALA A 366 -26.60 1.61 -40.41
N ILE A 367 -25.46 1.04 -40.82
CA ILE A 367 -24.16 1.26 -40.17
C ILE A 367 -23.72 2.73 -40.31
N VAL A 368 -23.89 3.33 -41.49
CA VAL A 368 -23.57 4.75 -41.72
C VAL A 368 -24.47 5.64 -40.86
N THR A 369 -25.77 5.33 -40.78
CA THR A 369 -26.71 6.05 -39.92
C THR A 369 -26.31 5.97 -38.45
N ALA A 370 -25.97 4.77 -37.96
CA ALA A 370 -25.50 4.57 -36.60
C ALA A 370 -24.21 5.35 -36.31
N SER A 371 -23.26 5.39 -37.26
CA SER A 371 -22.02 6.18 -37.10
C SER A 371 -22.30 7.68 -36.91
N SER A 372 -23.34 8.21 -37.58
CA SER A 372 -23.73 9.62 -37.49
C SER A 372 -24.31 10.00 -36.12
N GLN A 373 -24.70 9.00 -35.33
CA GLN A 373 -25.32 9.15 -34.01
C GLN A 373 -24.35 8.82 -32.85
N LEU A 374 -23.12 8.37 -33.15
CA LEU A 374 -22.19 7.85 -32.14
C LEU A 374 -21.86 8.84 -31.01
N PHE A 375 -21.76 10.13 -31.32
CA PHE A 375 -21.31 11.17 -30.38
C PHE A 375 -22.46 11.96 -29.73
N ALA A 376 -23.68 11.43 -29.75
CA ALA A 376 -24.85 12.01 -29.12
C ALA A 376 -25.65 10.94 -28.35
N ASP A 377 -26.51 11.40 -27.45
CA ASP A 377 -27.47 10.55 -26.75
C ASP A 377 -28.58 10.13 -27.72
N THR A 378 -28.53 8.90 -28.20
CA THR A 378 -29.48 8.33 -29.15
C THR A 378 -29.76 6.86 -28.85
N ASP A 379 -30.74 6.28 -29.55
CA ASP A 379 -31.21 4.91 -29.34
C ASP A 379 -30.19 3.81 -29.69
N ILE A 380 -29.09 4.13 -30.40
CA ILE A 380 -28.05 3.13 -30.66
C ILE A 380 -27.26 2.78 -29.41
N TRP A 381 -27.26 3.67 -28.41
CA TRP A 381 -26.54 3.46 -27.17
C TRP A 381 -27.42 2.76 -26.15
N PRO A 382 -26.87 1.81 -25.37
CA PRO A 382 -27.55 1.28 -24.20
C PRO A 382 -28.01 2.41 -23.28
N LEU A 383 -29.25 2.32 -22.80
CA LEU A 383 -29.88 3.34 -21.95
C LEU A 383 -29.96 4.73 -22.61
N LYS A 384 -29.89 4.81 -23.94
CA LYS A 384 -29.94 6.04 -24.73
C LYS A 384 -28.88 7.08 -24.35
N ARG A 385 -27.74 6.63 -23.80
CA ARG A 385 -26.69 7.51 -23.28
C ARG A 385 -25.33 7.17 -23.85
N THR A 386 -24.73 8.10 -24.59
CA THR A 386 -23.40 7.91 -25.18
C THR A 386 -22.32 7.84 -24.12
N ARG A 387 -21.38 6.91 -24.34
CA ARG A 387 -20.25 6.64 -23.45
C ARG A 387 -18.94 6.49 -24.20
N TYR A 388 -18.85 7.10 -25.39
CA TYR A 388 -17.64 7.05 -26.23
C TYR A 388 -16.39 7.55 -25.47
N TYR A 389 -16.55 8.54 -24.59
CA TYR A 389 -15.46 9.11 -23.77
C TYR A 389 -15.01 8.16 -22.64
N LEU A 390 -15.73 7.07 -22.38
CA LEU A 390 -15.33 5.99 -21.50
C LEU A 390 -14.64 4.84 -22.25
N GLY A 391 -14.44 4.97 -23.57
CA GLY A 391 -13.90 3.90 -24.39
C GLY A 391 -14.85 2.69 -24.51
N SER A 392 -16.16 2.92 -24.42
CA SER A 392 -17.18 1.92 -24.72
C SER A 392 -17.80 2.21 -26.09
N MET A 393 -18.25 1.18 -26.80
CA MET A 393 -18.95 1.30 -28.09
C MET A 393 -20.35 0.68 -28.00
N PRO A 394 -21.33 1.18 -28.77
CA PRO A 394 -22.63 0.52 -28.88
C PRO A 394 -22.46 -0.83 -29.59
N ASN A 395 -23.28 -1.81 -29.23
CA ASN A 395 -23.27 -3.10 -29.91
C ASN A 395 -23.93 -2.98 -31.29
N ILE A 396 -23.12 -2.84 -32.34
CA ILE A 396 -23.61 -2.67 -33.71
C ILE A 396 -24.24 -3.94 -34.29
N SER A 397 -23.95 -5.11 -33.70
CA SER A 397 -24.59 -6.37 -34.10
C SER A 397 -26.08 -6.43 -33.74
N ASN A 398 -26.53 -5.56 -32.82
CA ASN A 398 -27.96 -5.37 -32.54
C ASN A 398 -28.67 -4.56 -33.63
N ILE A 399 -27.91 -3.79 -34.42
CA ILE A 399 -28.43 -2.96 -35.52
C ILE A 399 -28.37 -3.76 -36.82
N VAL A 400 -27.27 -4.48 -37.05
CA VAL A 400 -27.06 -5.32 -38.22
C VAL A 400 -26.62 -6.71 -37.77
N HIS A 401 -27.55 -7.67 -37.78
CA HIS A 401 -27.29 -9.03 -37.30
C HIS A 401 -26.24 -9.79 -38.11
N SER A 402 -26.07 -9.51 -39.41
CA SER A 402 -25.03 -10.16 -40.24
C SER A 402 -23.60 -9.84 -39.78
N LEU A 403 -23.40 -8.77 -39.00
CA LEU A 403 -22.08 -8.46 -38.43
C LEU A 403 -21.64 -9.48 -37.37
N SER A 404 -22.57 -10.22 -36.74
CA SER A 404 -22.21 -11.27 -35.79
C SER A 404 -21.52 -12.46 -36.46
N THR A 405 -21.76 -12.66 -37.76
CA THR A 405 -21.10 -13.71 -38.57
C THR A 405 -19.92 -13.14 -39.35
N ASN A 406 -19.95 -11.86 -39.74
CA ASN A 406 -18.83 -11.17 -40.39
C ASN A 406 -17.90 -10.44 -39.39
N GLN A 407 -17.17 -11.22 -38.59
CA GLN A 407 -16.29 -10.71 -37.54
C GLN A 407 -15.22 -9.73 -38.05
N ARG A 408 -14.77 -9.89 -39.31
CA ARG A 408 -13.77 -8.99 -39.91
C ARG A 408 -14.34 -7.60 -40.16
N ALA A 409 -15.54 -7.52 -40.75
CA ALA A 409 -16.23 -6.26 -40.96
C ALA A 409 -16.55 -5.59 -39.62
N HIS A 410 -17.11 -6.36 -38.68
CA HIS A 410 -17.44 -5.91 -37.34
C HIS A 410 -16.22 -5.28 -36.63
N THR A 411 -15.11 -6.02 -36.57
CA THR A 411 -13.87 -5.56 -35.93
C THR A 411 -13.34 -4.29 -36.58
N ALA A 412 -13.32 -4.21 -37.91
CA ALA A 412 -12.82 -3.04 -38.63
C ALA A 412 -13.67 -1.79 -38.36
N ILE A 413 -15.00 -1.92 -38.34
CA ILE A 413 -15.94 -0.83 -38.06
C ILE A 413 -15.77 -0.36 -36.62
N VAL A 414 -15.86 -1.28 -35.64
CA VAL A 414 -15.76 -0.95 -34.21
C VAL A 414 -14.41 -0.31 -33.89
N GLN A 415 -13.30 -0.84 -34.41
CA GLN A 415 -11.98 -0.25 -34.18
C GLN A 415 -11.86 1.16 -34.77
N SER A 416 -12.42 1.39 -35.96
CA SER A 416 -12.46 2.74 -36.58
C SER A 416 -13.24 3.73 -35.70
N TRP A 417 -14.41 3.32 -35.22
CA TRP A 417 -15.27 4.12 -34.34
C TRP A 417 -14.58 4.41 -33.01
N HIS A 418 -13.90 3.41 -32.45
CA HIS A 418 -13.15 3.54 -31.21
C HIS A 418 -11.98 4.52 -31.34
N VAL A 419 -11.23 4.48 -32.47
CA VAL A 419 -10.18 5.47 -32.75
C VAL A 419 -10.75 6.88 -32.86
N ALA A 420 -11.89 7.06 -33.51
CA ALA A 420 -12.55 8.36 -33.59
C ALA A 420 -12.98 8.87 -32.21
N ALA A 421 -13.54 8.00 -31.37
CA ALA A 421 -13.91 8.30 -30.00
C ALA A 421 -12.71 8.71 -29.12
N ILE A 422 -11.59 7.99 -29.20
CA ILE A 422 -10.34 8.34 -28.52
C ILE A 422 -9.92 9.76 -28.91
N ARG A 423 -9.81 10.03 -30.22
CA ARG A 423 -9.34 11.31 -30.74
C ARG A 423 -10.26 12.46 -30.32
N LEU A 424 -11.58 12.26 -30.38
CA LEU A 424 -12.55 13.26 -29.98
C LEU A 424 -12.45 13.57 -28.48
N ALA A 425 -12.40 12.54 -27.62
CA ALA A 425 -12.25 12.71 -26.17
C ALA A 425 -10.95 13.46 -25.84
N GLY A 426 -9.83 13.09 -26.47
CA GLY A 426 -8.55 13.78 -26.31
C GLY A 426 -8.60 15.25 -26.73
N ARG A 427 -9.24 15.57 -27.87
CA ARG A 427 -9.38 16.95 -28.36
C ARG A 427 -10.23 17.81 -27.42
N ILE A 428 -11.41 17.32 -27.05
CA ILE A 428 -12.32 18.04 -26.13
C ILE A 428 -11.62 18.29 -24.80
N TRP A 429 -11.00 17.25 -24.21
CA TRP A 429 -10.35 17.39 -22.91
C TRP A 429 -9.10 18.27 -22.97
N GLY A 430 -8.31 18.17 -24.04
CA GLY A 430 -7.17 19.04 -24.27
C GLY A 430 -7.59 20.51 -24.33
N GLU A 431 -8.67 20.82 -25.04
CA GLU A 431 -9.22 22.18 -25.10
C GLU A 431 -9.78 22.63 -23.75
N TYR A 432 -10.56 21.78 -23.09
CA TYR A 432 -11.05 22.02 -21.74
C TYR A 432 -9.90 22.43 -20.82
N ARG A 433 -8.82 21.64 -20.79
CA ARG A 433 -7.63 21.90 -19.95
C ARG A 433 -6.90 23.17 -20.34
N ARG A 434 -6.82 23.53 -21.62
CA ARG A 434 -6.17 24.78 -22.05
C ARG A 434 -6.91 26.01 -21.51
N VAL A 435 -8.23 25.95 -21.44
CA VAL A 435 -9.05 27.09 -20.99
C VAL A 435 -9.19 27.12 -19.46
N THR A 436 -9.33 25.95 -18.81
CA THR A 436 -9.59 25.86 -17.36
C THR A 436 -8.34 25.68 -16.51
N SER A 437 -7.18 25.35 -17.10
CA SER A 437 -5.94 25.36 -16.32
C SER A 437 -5.58 26.80 -16.00
N PRO A 438 -5.39 27.15 -14.71
CA PRO A 438 -4.92 28.48 -14.34
C PRO A 438 -3.59 28.72 -15.07
N SER A 439 -3.55 29.75 -15.91
CA SER A 439 -2.35 30.24 -16.58
C SER A 439 -1.22 30.28 -15.56
N ARG A 440 -0.18 29.44 -15.73
CA ARG A 440 1.03 29.27 -14.88
C ARG A 440 1.08 30.25 -13.69
N MET A 441 0.22 30.07 -12.69
CA MET A 441 0.41 30.77 -11.43
C MET A 441 1.61 30.08 -10.81
N ARG A 442 2.70 30.83 -10.68
CA ARG A 442 3.89 30.46 -9.91
C ARG A 442 3.40 29.73 -8.65
N PRO A 443 3.97 28.57 -8.31
CA PRO A 443 3.54 27.86 -7.10
C PRO A 443 3.74 28.83 -5.93
N GLU A 444 2.63 29.32 -5.38
CA GLU A 444 2.67 29.83 -4.01
C GLU A 444 3.19 28.67 -3.18
N ARG A 445 4.37 28.89 -2.59
CA ARG A 445 5.05 27.93 -1.73
C ARG A 445 4.02 27.30 -0.82
N SER A 446 3.94 25.97 -0.91
CA SER A 446 3.29 25.08 0.05
C SER A 446 3.19 25.74 1.42
N LYS A 447 1.97 26.00 1.89
CA LYS A 447 1.73 26.42 3.27
C LYS A 447 2.29 25.32 4.17
N THR A 448 3.46 25.58 4.74
CA THR A 448 4.09 24.74 5.75
C THR A 448 3.07 24.55 6.87
N VAL A 449 2.64 23.31 7.09
CA VAL A 449 1.85 22.96 8.26
C VAL A 449 2.77 23.14 9.46
N HIS A 450 2.61 24.24 10.20
CA HIS A 450 3.33 24.45 11.44
C HIS A 450 2.79 23.48 12.48
N LEU A 451 3.52 22.36 12.65
CA LEU A 451 3.32 21.49 13.78
C LEU A 451 3.83 22.20 15.05
N PRO A 452 3.17 21.99 16.21
CA PRO A 452 3.70 22.41 17.50
C PRO A 452 5.16 21.97 17.68
N PRO A 453 6.00 22.73 18.42
CA PRO A 453 7.43 22.44 18.55
C PRO A 453 7.75 21.01 18.99
N PHE A 454 6.90 20.40 19.82
CA PHE A 454 7.05 19.02 20.28
C PHE A 454 6.77 17.95 19.21
N LEU A 455 6.07 18.29 18.11
CA LEU A 455 5.80 17.42 16.96
C LEU A 455 6.72 17.72 15.77
N SER A 456 7.53 18.78 15.82
CA SER A 456 8.45 19.16 14.74
C SER A 456 9.49 18.07 14.38
N ARG A 457 9.82 17.20 15.34
CA ARG A 457 10.72 16.04 15.15
C ARG A 457 10.10 14.92 14.28
N ILE A 458 8.81 14.99 13.98
CA ILE A 458 8.09 14.00 13.15
C ILE A 458 8.23 14.33 11.66
N THR A 459 8.51 15.59 11.30
CA THR A 459 8.57 16.05 9.90
C THR A 459 9.98 16.26 9.35
N SER A 460 11.03 16.11 10.16
CA SER A 460 12.41 16.16 9.67
C SER A 460 12.86 14.78 9.18
N GLN A 461 12.22 14.27 8.12
CA GLN A 461 12.73 13.19 7.26
C GLN A 461 12.37 13.47 5.82
#